data_AF-A0A2W4RS22-F1
#
_entry.id   AF-A0A2W4RS22-F1
#
_cell.length_a   1.000
_cell.length_b   1.000
_cell.length_c   1.000
_cell.angle_alpha   90.00
_cell.angle_beta   90.00
_cell.angle_gamma   90.00
#
_symmetry.space_group_name_H-M   'P 1'
#
loop_
_entity.id
_entity.type
_entity.pdbx_description
1 polymer ?
#
loop_
_entity_poly.entity_id
_entity_poly.type
_entity_poly.pdbx_seq_one_letter_code
_entity_poly.pdbx_strand_id
1 'polypeptide(L)'
;MPPRLQRGGRVPHFHVTDTSAARVAYDEAIWQRDHLLLVSLGDDDGDPFAAIARDLQGRASDIAALEARLVVTRDPIAGVPRPGAVVADRWGEVFAVIDEAGSTDADDLIEWIRWVQMKCPECEGEAY
;
A
#
# COMPACT_ATOMS: atom_id res chain seq x y z
N MET A 1 -14.41 8.91 15.45
CA MET A 1 -13.37 8.83 14.41
C MET A 1 -12.68 7.47 14.58
N PRO A 2 -12.54 6.65 13.53
CA PRO A 2 -11.78 5.42 13.64
C PRO A 2 -10.32 5.71 14.01
N PRO A 3 -9.63 4.80 14.70
CA PRO A 3 -8.21 4.98 15.02
C PRO A 3 -7.41 5.13 13.72
N ARG A 4 -6.43 6.04 13.73
CA ARG A 4 -5.49 6.20 12.62
C ARG A 4 -4.68 4.91 12.47
N LEU A 5 -4.49 4.47 11.24
CA LEU A 5 -3.65 3.33 10.90
C LEU A 5 -2.20 3.66 11.26
N GLN A 6 -1.50 2.70 11.83
CA GLN A 6 -0.13 2.87 12.32
C GLN A 6 0.67 1.61 11.99
N ARG A 7 2.00 1.74 11.98
CA ARG A 7 2.91 0.59 11.87
C ARG A 7 2.60 -0.46 12.96
N GLY A 8 2.60 -1.73 12.58
CA GLY A 8 2.19 -2.86 13.43
C GLY A 8 0.67 -3.03 13.54
N GLY A 9 -0.11 -2.12 12.94
CA GLY A 9 -1.56 -2.25 12.83
C GLY A 9 -1.97 -3.24 11.74
N ARG A 10 -3.28 -3.40 11.58
CA ARG A 10 -3.89 -4.19 10.50
C ARG A 10 -4.62 -3.27 9.53
N VAL A 11 -4.39 -3.49 8.23
CA VAL A 11 -5.15 -2.85 7.17
C VAL A 11 -6.62 -3.26 7.32
N PRO A 12 -7.56 -2.30 7.40
CA PRO A 12 -8.98 -2.62 7.45
C PRO A 12 -9.43 -3.19 6.11
N HIS A 13 -10.41 -4.09 6.13
CA HIS A 13 -11.04 -4.52 4.87
C HIS A 13 -11.74 -3.34 4.20
N PHE A 14 -11.41 -3.08 2.95
CA PHE A 14 -11.94 -1.97 2.18
C PHE A 14 -12.31 -2.38 0.77
N HIS A 15 -13.25 -1.62 0.21
CA HIS A 15 -13.66 -1.69 -1.17
C HIS A 15 -13.55 -0.29 -1.75
N VAL A 16 -12.72 -0.12 -2.76
CA VAL A 16 -12.46 1.18 -3.38
C VAL A 16 -12.43 1.06 -4.89
N THR A 17 -12.50 2.21 -5.55
CA THR A 17 -12.28 2.37 -6.97
C THR A 17 -10.88 2.94 -7.16
N ASP A 18 -10.04 2.23 -7.91
CA ASP A 18 -8.74 2.75 -8.31
C ASP A 18 -8.91 3.92 -9.30
N THR A 19 -7.89 4.76 -9.43
CA THR A 19 -7.84 5.85 -10.43
C THR A 19 -8.11 5.38 -11.88
N SER A 20 -7.92 4.10 -12.18
CA SER A 20 -8.26 3.46 -13.46
C SER A 20 -9.75 3.07 -13.60
N ALA A 21 -10.60 3.49 -12.67
CA ALA A 21 -12.01 3.09 -12.55
C ALA A 21 -12.25 1.59 -12.29
N ALA A 22 -11.21 0.84 -11.92
CA ALA A 22 -11.32 -0.56 -11.55
C ALA A 22 -11.74 -0.70 -10.09
N ARG A 23 -12.71 -1.58 -9.80
CA ARG A 23 -13.09 -1.91 -8.43
C ARG A 23 -12.05 -2.82 -7.80
N VAL A 24 -11.54 -2.44 -6.63
CA VAL A 24 -10.60 -3.20 -5.83
C VAL A 24 -11.28 -3.59 -4.52
N ALA A 25 -11.50 -4.89 -4.34
CA ALA A 25 -11.93 -5.48 -3.07
C ALA A 25 -10.69 -6.06 -2.37
N TYR A 26 -10.24 -5.42 -1.29
CA TYR A 26 -9.01 -5.82 -0.61
C TYR A 26 -9.10 -7.24 -0.06
N ASP A 27 -10.24 -7.59 0.55
CA ASP A 27 -10.47 -8.91 1.14
C ASP A 27 -10.53 -10.07 0.13
N GLU A 28 -10.99 -9.81 -1.09
CA GLU A 28 -11.12 -10.86 -2.12
C GLU A 28 -9.86 -10.99 -2.98
N ALA A 29 -9.25 -9.86 -3.34
CA ALA A 29 -8.23 -9.81 -4.40
C ALA A 29 -6.79 -9.72 -3.88
N ILE A 30 -6.57 -9.26 -2.65
CA ILE A 30 -5.22 -8.92 -2.14
C ILE A 30 -4.92 -9.65 -0.84
N TRP A 31 -5.87 -9.65 0.10
CA TRP A 31 -5.68 -10.27 1.40
C TRP A 31 -5.36 -11.76 1.27
N GLN A 32 -4.34 -12.20 2.01
CA GLN A 32 -3.72 -13.52 1.98
C GLN A 32 -3.07 -13.92 0.64
N ARG A 33 -2.93 -12.99 -0.33
CA ARG A 33 -2.37 -13.27 -1.66
C ARG A 33 -1.12 -12.45 -1.93
N ASP A 34 -1.25 -11.13 -1.89
CA ASP A 34 -0.21 -10.19 -2.32
C ASP A 34 0.05 -9.16 -1.21
N HIS A 35 1.30 -8.66 -1.13
CA HIS A 35 1.61 -7.47 -0.35
C HIS A 35 0.81 -6.27 -0.88
N LEU A 36 0.52 -5.30 -0.02
CA LEU A 36 -0.24 -4.12 -0.39
C LEU A 36 0.67 -2.88 -0.43
N LEU A 37 0.69 -2.21 -1.58
CA LEU A 37 1.14 -0.83 -1.70
C LEU A 37 -0.07 0.04 -2.05
N LEU A 38 -0.61 0.74 -1.05
CA LEU A 38 -1.78 1.59 -1.18
C LEU A 38 -1.34 3.06 -1.20
N VAL A 39 -1.80 3.81 -2.20
CA VAL A 39 -1.68 5.27 -2.25
C VAL A 39 -3.08 5.87 -2.26
N SER A 40 -3.38 6.67 -1.23
CA SER A 40 -4.60 7.46 -1.14
C SER A 40 -4.31 8.89 -1.58
N LEU A 41 -4.95 9.31 -2.66
CA LEU A 41 -4.85 10.66 -3.19
C LEU A 41 -5.92 11.56 -2.56
N GLY A 42 -5.52 12.76 -2.19
CA GLY A 42 -6.40 13.88 -1.85
C GLY A 42 -7.18 14.39 -3.07
N ASP A 43 -8.00 15.41 -2.81
CA ASP A 43 -8.82 16.06 -3.84
C ASP A 43 -8.14 17.31 -4.45
N ASP A 44 -6.98 17.71 -3.92
CA ASP A 44 -6.30 18.95 -4.29
C ASP A 44 -5.35 18.75 -5.49
N ASP A 45 -5.30 19.73 -6.39
CA ASP A 45 -4.38 19.73 -7.55
C ASP A 45 -2.89 19.71 -7.13
N GLY A 46 -2.57 20.12 -5.90
CA GLY A 46 -1.22 20.10 -5.33
C GLY A 46 -0.83 18.82 -4.59
N ASP A 47 -1.58 17.73 -4.73
CA ASP A 47 -1.33 16.49 -3.98
C ASP A 47 0.11 15.96 -4.19
N PRO A 48 0.95 15.93 -3.14
CA PRO A 48 2.33 15.45 -3.25
C PRO A 48 2.42 13.97 -3.66
N PHE A 49 1.39 13.17 -3.37
CA PHE A 49 1.32 11.76 -3.72
C PHE A 49 0.87 11.53 -5.17
N ALA A 50 0.37 12.54 -5.89
CA ALA A 50 -0.04 12.37 -7.29
C ALA A 50 1.15 12.05 -8.22
N ALA A 51 2.30 12.69 -8.00
CA ALA A 51 3.52 12.40 -8.76
C ALA A 51 4.07 11.00 -8.42
N ILE A 52 4.07 10.66 -7.13
CA ILE A 52 4.50 9.35 -6.62
C ILE A 52 3.61 8.24 -7.20
N ALA A 53 2.29 8.42 -7.18
CA ALA A 53 1.34 7.48 -7.73
C ALA A 53 1.56 7.24 -9.22
N ARG A 54 1.76 8.31 -10.01
CA ARG A 54 2.07 8.20 -11.45
C ARG A 54 3.33 7.39 -11.70
N ASP A 55 4.36 7.61 -10.90
CA ASP A 55 5.63 6.92 -11.04
C ASP A 55 5.51 5.44 -10.65
N LEU A 56 4.83 5.12 -9.56
CA LEU A 56 4.50 3.75 -9.16
C LEU A 56 3.65 3.03 -10.22
N GLN A 57 2.67 3.71 -10.80
CA GLN A 57 1.85 3.16 -11.89
C GLN A 57 2.69 2.85 -13.13
N GLY A 58 3.68 3.67 -13.46
CA GLY A 58 4.66 3.40 -14.50
C GLY A 58 5.53 2.16 -14.22
N ARG A 59 5.68 1.80 -12.94
CA ARG A 59 6.45 0.65 -12.44
C ARG A 59 5.56 -0.51 -11.94
N ALA A 60 4.28 -0.53 -12.32
CA ALA A 60 3.31 -1.50 -11.79
C ALA A 60 3.71 -2.96 -12.06
N SER A 61 4.36 -3.23 -13.20
CA SER A 61 4.87 -4.57 -13.52
C SER A 61 6.01 -5.01 -12.60
N ASP A 62 6.92 -4.10 -12.25
CA ASP A 62 8.02 -4.37 -11.31
C ASP A 62 7.48 -4.61 -9.90
N ILE A 63 6.48 -3.83 -9.48
CA ILE A 63 5.80 -4.01 -8.20
C ILE A 63 5.09 -5.37 -8.16
N ALA A 64 4.40 -5.76 -9.23
CA ALA A 64 3.76 -7.06 -9.32
C ALA A 64 4.76 -8.23 -9.29
N ALA A 65 5.97 -8.04 -9.82
CA ALA A 65 7.05 -9.03 -9.72
C ALA A 65 7.57 -9.22 -8.27
N LEU A 66 7.30 -8.26 -7.38
CA LEU A 66 7.54 -8.35 -5.94
C LEU A 66 6.31 -8.88 -5.17
N GLU A 67 5.42 -9.62 -5.83
CA GLU A 67 4.20 -10.18 -5.22
C GLU A 67 3.40 -9.10 -4.47
N ALA A 68 3.41 -7.88 -5.00
CA ALA A 68 2.76 -6.73 -4.41
C ALA A 68 1.72 -6.14 -5.36
N ARG A 69 0.60 -5.74 -4.78
CA ARG A 69 -0.49 -5.07 -5.47
C ARG A 69 -0.43 -3.58 -5.20
N LEU A 70 -0.18 -2.80 -6.25
CA LEU A 70 -0.38 -1.36 -6.24
C LEU A 70 -1.88 -1.03 -6.31
N VAL A 71 -2.36 -0.21 -5.39
CA VAL A 71 -3.71 0.36 -5.37
C VAL A 71 -3.59 1.87 -5.23
N VAL A 72 -4.10 2.63 -6.20
CA VAL A 72 -4.11 4.09 -6.17
C VAL A 72 -5.55 4.56 -6.18
N THR A 73 -6.03 5.16 -5.10
CA THR A 73 -7.45 5.54 -4.99
C THR A 73 -7.62 6.95 -4.45
N ARG A 74 -8.74 7.57 -4.81
CA ARG A 74 -9.24 8.80 -4.17
C ARG A 74 -10.34 8.49 -3.15
N ASP A 75 -10.85 7.26 -3.10
CA ASP A 75 -11.88 6.90 -2.15
C ASP A 75 -11.33 6.92 -0.72
N PRO A 76 -12.09 7.43 0.26
CA PRO A 76 -11.67 7.43 1.65
C PRO A 76 -11.66 6.00 2.21
N ILE A 77 -10.56 5.62 2.84
CA ILE A 77 -10.43 4.36 3.58
C ILE A 77 -10.27 4.69 5.07
N ALA A 78 -11.07 4.04 5.92
CA ALA A 78 -11.08 4.30 7.35
C ALA A 78 -9.68 4.12 7.97
N GLY A 79 -9.16 5.16 8.63
CA GLY A 79 -7.86 5.13 9.30
C GLY A 79 -6.64 5.33 8.40
N VAL A 80 -6.79 5.25 7.07
CA VAL A 80 -5.70 5.52 6.13
C VAL A 80 -5.55 7.04 5.93
N PRO A 81 -4.32 7.60 5.97
CA PRO A 81 -4.11 9.01 5.67
C PRO A 81 -4.47 9.34 4.22
N ARG A 82 -5.05 10.51 4.01
CA ARG A 82 -5.43 11.04 2.70
C ARG A 82 -5.12 12.54 2.65
N PRO A 83 -4.15 12.99 1.84
CA PRO A 83 -3.28 12.17 1.00
C PRO A 83 -2.29 11.34 1.83
N GLY A 84 -1.85 10.19 1.30
CA GLY A 84 -0.91 9.31 1.99
C GLY A 84 -0.61 8.00 1.27
N ALA A 85 0.35 7.24 1.80
CA ALA A 85 0.70 5.90 1.36
C ALA A 85 0.77 4.91 2.53
N VAL A 86 0.48 3.64 2.25
CA VAL A 86 0.54 2.53 3.21
C VAL A 86 1.23 1.35 2.54
N VAL A 87 2.19 0.77 3.25
CA VAL A 87 2.82 -0.49 2.89
C VAL A 87 2.43 -1.55 3.90
N ALA A 88 1.88 -2.65 3.42
CA ALA A 88 1.49 -3.78 4.24
C ALA A 88 1.84 -5.11 3.60
N ASP A 89 1.95 -6.17 4.40
CA ASP A 89 2.14 -7.52 3.87
C ASP A 89 0.85 -8.19 3.38
N ARG A 90 0.99 -9.42 2.89
CA ARG A 90 -0.13 -10.27 2.44
C ARG A 90 -1.17 -10.55 3.53
N TRP A 91 -0.82 -10.48 4.81
CA TRP A 91 -1.76 -10.66 5.91
C TRP A 91 -2.39 -9.35 6.40
N GLY A 92 -2.03 -8.23 5.77
CA GLY A 92 -2.49 -6.90 6.12
C GLY A 92 -1.76 -6.28 7.30
N GLU A 93 -0.59 -6.80 7.70
CA GLU A 93 0.25 -6.13 8.68
C GLU A 93 0.90 -4.90 8.08
N VAL A 94 0.75 -3.76 8.76
CA VAL A 94 1.23 -2.47 8.27
C VAL A 94 2.69 -2.27 8.68
N PHE A 95 3.56 -2.05 7.69
CA PHE A 95 4.98 -1.79 7.91
C PHE A 95 5.35 -0.31 7.77
N ALA A 96 4.65 0.41 6.89
CA ALA A 96 4.82 1.85 6.74
C ALA A 96 3.47 2.55 6.53
N VAL A 97 3.35 3.73 7.12
CA VAL A 97 2.27 4.68 6.88
C VAL A 97 2.93 6.04 6.68
N ILE A 98 2.71 6.64 5.52
CA ILE A 98 3.26 7.94 5.15
C ILE A 98 2.07 8.87 4.91
N ASP A 99 1.99 9.96 5.64
CA ASP A 99 1.00 11.02 5.43
C ASP A 99 1.63 12.24 4.74
N GLU A 100 0.87 13.32 4.54
CA GLU A 100 1.32 14.56 3.90
C GLU A 100 2.60 15.17 4.50
N ALA A 101 2.85 14.97 5.81
CA ALA A 101 4.04 15.50 6.48
C ALA A 101 5.28 14.60 6.27
N GLY A 102 5.09 13.37 5.79
CA GLY A 102 6.16 12.42 5.55
C GLY A 102 6.82 12.64 4.20
N SER A 103 8.15 12.70 4.18
CA SER A 103 8.91 12.67 2.93
C SER A 103 9.06 11.22 2.47
N THR A 104 8.58 10.91 1.27
CA THR A 104 8.78 9.62 0.59
C THR A 104 8.81 9.85 -0.91
N ASP A 105 9.25 8.84 -1.64
CA ASP A 105 9.20 8.78 -3.09
C ASP A 105 8.86 7.34 -3.50
N ALA A 106 8.64 7.15 -4.80
CA ALA A 106 8.22 5.85 -5.30
C ALA A 106 9.31 4.77 -5.15
N ASP A 107 10.60 5.13 -5.09
CA ASP A 107 11.68 4.18 -4.84
C ASP A 107 11.67 3.72 -3.38
N ASP A 108 11.54 4.65 -2.43
CA ASP A 108 11.42 4.36 -0.99
C ASP A 108 10.26 3.40 -0.70
N LEU A 109 9.10 3.61 -1.34
CA LEU A 109 7.93 2.74 -1.19
C LEU A 109 8.15 1.32 -1.76
N ILE A 110 8.90 1.20 -2.86
CA ILE A 110 9.26 -0.11 -3.45
C ILE A 110 10.30 -0.82 -2.56
N GLU A 111 11.26 -0.08 -2.00
CA GLU A 111 12.23 -0.62 -1.05
C GLU A 111 11.55 -1.16 0.21
N TRP A 112 10.49 -0.50 0.69
CA TRP A 112 9.65 -1.05 1.77
C TRP A 112 9.06 -2.42 1.42
N ILE A 113 8.52 -2.60 0.21
CA ILE A 113 7.97 -3.89 -0.23
C ILE A 113 9.07 -4.96 -0.26
N ARG A 114 10.25 -4.64 -0.82
CA ARG A 114 11.40 -5.56 -0.83
C ARG A 114 11.82 -5.95 0.59
N TRP A 115 11.83 -4.99 1.51
CA TRP A 115 12.14 -5.25 2.91
C TRP A 115 11.10 -6.15 3.58
N VAL A 116 9.81 -5.97 3.29
CA VAL A 116 8.72 -6.84 3.79
C VAL A 116 8.88 -8.27 3.29
N GLN A 117 9.21 -8.46 2.01
CA GLN A 117 9.50 -9.80 1.46
C GLN A 117 10.65 -10.48 2.19
N MET A 118 11.75 -9.75 2.47
CA MET A 118 12.90 -10.29 3.20
C MET A 118 12.58 -10.62 4.67
N LYS A 119 11.61 -9.93 5.28
CA LYS A 119 11.20 -10.13 6.67
C LYS A 119 10.16 -11.23 6.87
N CYS A 120 9.55 -11.75 5.81
CA CYS A 120 8.61 -12.87 5.91
C CYS A 120 9.34 -14.14 6.37
N PRO A 121 9.13 -14.62 7.61
CA PRO A 121 9.91 -15.70 8.22
C PRO A 121 9.59 -17.10 7.66
N GLU A 122 8.67 -17.24 6.70
CA GLU A 122 8.44 -18.53 6.02
C GLU A 122 9.64 -18.97 5.15
N CYS A 123 10.64 -18.10 4.93
CA CYS A 123 11.95 -18.50 4.38
C CYS A 123 12.98 -18.94 5.45
N GLU A 124 12.69 -18.75 6.74
CA GLU A 124 13.52 -19.20 7.86
C GLU A 124 12.83 -20.37 8.60
N GLY A 125 12.56 -21.51 7.93
CA GLY A 125 11.99 -22.64 8.68
C GLY A 125 11.53 -23.92 7.99
N GLU A 126 12.10 -24.34 6.86
CA GLU A 126 12.34 -25.78 6.69
C GLU A 126 13.65 -26.12 7.42
N ALA A 127 13.59 -26.16 8.75
CA ALA A 127 14.60 -26.82 9.55
C ALA A 127 14.01 -28.15 10.03
N TYR A 128 14.34 -29.20 9.27
CA TYR A 128 14.31 -30.63 9.55
C TYR A 128 13.83 -31.09 10.94
#